data_AF-A0A7V0ZP61-F1
#
_entry.id   AF-A0A7V0ZP61-F1
#
_cell.length_a   1.000
_cell.length_b   1.000
_cell.length_c   1.000
_cell.angle_alpha   90.00
_cell.angle_beta   90.00
_cell.angle_gamma   90.00
#
_symmetry.space_group_name_H-M   'P 1'
#
loop_
_entity.id
_entity.type
_entity.pdbx_description
1 polymer ?
#
loop_
_entity_poly.entity_id
_entity_poly.type
_entity_poly.pdbx_seq_one_letter_code
_entity_poly.pdbx_strand_id
1 'polypeptide(L)'
;MEMTLIDDKIYHSVIFQILMAMLLIASMALASMGLSVYVTVDTQGDAEAINLAGSLRMQSYRIGNLLSRASSGDVADPLARLVKEKEEFSEKLYRSGIFELIKHSGNTPLKDSYAKVVDNWREKMQPTLAVATADAPAIHWDDIRREYNQHLEVYVDDIDRMVMHMQRNTEGKIELLGMTEGVSIIMIFFIMIFFIIKADTNFIDPLRGLVQAAEQVKRGDLDYRTNYKGDNELGLLSQTFNDMTQSLQVQYRTLEEQVAERTERLHKSNQALYFLYKTSQEISSSPYDQQLLNVFLSDLKKVIEVDLINICVNPEPNVTE
;
A
#
# COMPACT_ATOMS: atom_id res chain seq x y z
N MET A 1 -23.55 -23.63 4.79
CA MET A 1 -23.97 -22.23 4.96
C MET A 1 -23.11 -21.46 5.97
N GLU A 2 -22.23 -22.11 6.74
CA GLU A 2 -21.20 -21.43 7.55
C GLU A 2 -19.93 -21.06 6.76
N MET A 3 -19.58 -21.85 5.73
CA MET A 3 -18.33 -21.64 4.97
C MET A 3 -18.33 -20.40 4.09
N THR A 4 -19.52 -19.90 3.69
CA THR A 4 -19.68 -18.66 2.91
C THR A 4 -19.64 -17.39 3.74
N LEU A 5 -19.90 -17.46 5.05
CA LEU A 5 -19.86 -16.30 5.96
C LEU A 5 -18.43 -15.93 6.39
N ILE A 6 -17.49 -16.87 6.26
CA ILE A 6 -16.07 -16.65 6.59
C ILE A 6 -15.35 -15.98 5.42
N ASP A 7 -15.65 -16.39 4.17
CA ASP A 7 -15.04 -15.81 2.97
C ASP A 7 -15.37 -14.32 2.78
N ASP A 8 -16.61 -13.88 3.10
CA ASP A 8 -17.01 -12.47 2.98
C ASP A 8 -16.29 -11.57 4.02
N LYS A 9 -15.95 -12.12 5.19
CA LYS A 9 -15.23 -11.37 6.23
C LYS A 9 -13.74 -11.19 5.92
N ILE A 10 -13.13 -12.06 5.11
CA ILE A 10 -11.70 -11.98 4.79
C ILE A 10 -11.40 -10.73 3.94
N TYR A 11 -12.25 -10.39 2.97
CA TYR A 11 -12.06 -9.21 2.12
C TYR A 11 -12.32 -7.87 2.83
N HIS A 12 -12.98 -7.91 3.99
CA HIS A 12 -13.23 -6.74 4.83
C HIS A 12 -12.36 -6.70 6.09
N SER A 13 -11.49 -7.69 6.26
CA SER A 13 -10.50 -7.74 7.33
C SER A 13 -9.57 -6.54 7.27
N VAL A 14 -9.32 -5.93 8.42
CA VAL A 14 -8.35 -4.84 8.56
C VAL A 14 -6.95 -5.31 8.15
N ILE A 15 -6.60 -6.55 8.51
CA ILE A 15 -5.31 -7.16 8.13
C ILE A 15 -5.22 -7.30 6.61
N PHE A 16 -6.30 -7.75 5.96
CA PHE A 16 -6.34 -7.85 4.51
C PHE A 16 -6.15 -6.49 3.82
N GLN A 17 -6.79 -5.43 4.32
CA GLN A 17 -6.62 -4.08 3.78
C GLN A 17 -5.16 -3.59 3.90
N ILE A 18 -4.52 -3.82 5.04
CA ILE A 18 -3.12 -3.45 5.26
C ILE A 18 -2.20 -4.26 4.34
N LEU A 19 -2.40 -5.58 4.24
CA LEU A 19 -1.62 -6.46 3.36
C LEU A 19 -1.80 -6.09 1.89
N MET A 20 -3.02 -5.77 1.47
CA MET A 20 -3.31 -5.30 0.13
C MET A 20 -2.60 -3.98 -0.18
N ALA A 21 -2.62 -3.01 0.74
CA ALA A 21 -1.89 -1.76 0.60
C ALA A 21 -0.38 -1.99 0.44
N MET A 22 0.20 -2.79 1.34
CA MET A 22 1.62 -3.15 1.31
C MET A 22 1.99 -3.86 0.01
N LEU A 23 1.16 -4.79 -0.46
CA LEU A 23 1.40 -5.52 -1.70
C LEU A 23 1.31 -4.62 -2.93
N LEU A 24 0.33 -3.71 -2.98
CA LEU A 24 0.21 -2.73 -4.06
C LEU A 24 1.44 -1.81 -4.11
N ILE A 25 1.83 -1.23 -2.97
CA ILE A 25 3.01 -0.34 -2.89
C ILE A 25 4.30 -1.11 -3.25
N ALA A 26 4.48 -2.31 -2.70
CA ALA A 26 5.65 -3.15 -2.97
C ALA A 26 5.73 -3.56 -4.44
N SER A 27 4.60 -3.95 -5.05
CA SER A 27 4.56 -4.33 -6.47
C SER A 27 4.90 -3.14 -7.38
N MET A 28 4.39 -1.95 -7.09
CA MET A 28 4.75 -0.72 -7.81
C MET A 28 6.23 -0.38 -7.65
N ALA A 29 6.76 -0.45 -6.42
CA ALA A 29 8.16 -0.16 -6.15
C ALA A 29 9.09 -1.14 -6.90
N LEU A 30 8.76 -2.44 -6.87
CA LEU A 30 9.51 -3.46 -7.61
C LEU A 30 9.42 -3.28 -9.13
N ALA A 31 8.25 -2.95 -9.65
CA ALA A 31 8.06 -2.68 -11.08
C ALA A 31 8.87 -1.44 -11.52
N SER A 32 8.81 -0.36 -10.74
CA SER A 32 9.59 0.86 -10.99
C SER A 32 11.09 0.60 -10.93
N MET A 33 11.56 -0.15 -9.92
CA MET A 33 12.96 -0.51 -9.79
C MET A 33 13.43 -1.42 -10.94
N GLY A 34 12.60 -2.39 -11.34
CA GLY A 34 12.88 -3.25 -12.49
C GLY A 34 12.99 -2.47 -13.80
N LEU A 35 12.09 -1.51 -14.03
CA LEU A 35 12.15 -0.61 -15.18
C LEU A 35 13.41 0.27 -15.13
N SER A 36 13.76 0.81 -13.97
CA SER A 36 14.96 1.63 -13.77
C SER A 36 16.24 0.86 -14.07
N VAL A 37 16.35 -0.38 -13.57
CA VAL A 37 17.49 -1.27 -13.89
C VAL A 37 17.54 -1.59 -15.38
N TYR A 38 16.40 -1.91 -15.99
CA TYR A 38 16.32 -2.19 -17.43
C TYR A 38 16.82 -1.01 -18.27
N VAL A 39 16.31 0.20 -18.02
CA VAL A 39 16.74 1.42 -18.74
C VAL A 39 18.21 1.74 -18.46
N THR A 40 18.69 1.57 -17.23
CA THR A 40 20.09 1.81 -16.88
C THR A 40 21.04 0.90 -17.67
N VAL A 41 20.73 -0.40 -17.77
CA VAL A 41 21.53 -1.36 -18.54
C VAL A 41 21.48 -1.06 -20.03
N ASP A 42 20.30 -0.73 -20.56
CA ASP A 42 20.11 -0.37 -21.98
C ASP A 42 20.89 0.90 -22.36
N THR A 43 20.85 1.94 -21.51
CA THR A 43 21.55 3.21 -21.74
C THR A 43 23.07 3.12 -21.58
N GLN A 44 23.59 2.15 -20.83
CA GLN A 44 25.03 1.91 -20.76
C GLN A 44 25.61 1.50 -22.13
N GLY A 45 24.88 0.67 -22.88
CA GLY A 45 25.24 0.31 -24.26
C GLY A 45 25.16 1.51 -25.22
N ASP A 46 24.21 2.43 -24.99
CA ASP A 46 24.08 3.65 -25.77
C ASP A 46 25.33 4.55 -25.67
N ALA A 47 25.89 4.70 -24.46
CA ALA A 47 27.09 5.53 -24.25
C ALA A 47 28.33 4.99 -25.00
N GLU A 48 28.53 3.67 -25.01
CA GLU A 48 29.62 3.03 -25.75
C GLU A 48 29.45 3.25 -27.26
N ALA A 49 28.23 3.05 -27.78
CA ALA A 49 27.92 3.24 -29.19
C ALA A 49 28.12 4.70 -29.63
N ILE A 50 27.71 5.68 -28.81
CA ILE A 50 27.94 7.11 -29.06
C ILE A 50 29.45 7.42 -29.13
N ASN A 51 30.26 6.85 -28.23
CA ASN A 51 31.71 7.03 -28.25
C ASN A 51 32.34 6.44 -29.52
N LEU A 52 31.91 5.23 -29.91
CA LEU A 52 32.33 4.59 -31.16
C LEU A 52 31.97 5.45 -32.38
N ALA A 53 30.73 5.95 -32.44
CA ALA A 53 30.27 6.84 -33.50
C ALA A 53 31.05 8.16 -33.53
N GLY A 54 31.40 8.71 -32.35
CA GLY A 54 32.32 9.83 -32.23
C GLY A 54 33.69 9.55 -32.84
N SER A 55 34.22 8.34 -32.66
CA SER A 55 35.51 7.95 -33.24
C SER A 55 35.51 7.89 -34.77
N LEU A 56 34.36 7.70 -35.42
CA LEU A 56 34.24 7.70 -36.89
C LEU A 56 34.56 9.09 -37.48
N ARG A 57 34.18 10.18 -36.81
CA ARG A 57 34.51 11.55 -37.23
C ARG A 57 36.02 11.76 -37.24
N MET A 58 36.67 11.37 -36.14
CA MET A 58 38.13 11.43 -36.01
C MET A 58 38.85 10.54 -37.04
N GLN A 59 38.35 9.32 -37.28
CA GLN A 59 38.93 8.43 -38.30
C GLN A 59 38.75 8.99 -39.72
N SER A 60 37.63 9.63 -40.03
CA SER A 60 37.43 10.29 -41.34
C SER A 60 38.49 11.36 -41.61
N TYR A 61 38.74 12.25 -40.63
CA TYR A 61 39.84 13.22 -40.74
C TYR A 61 41.22 12.57 -40.74
N ARG A 62 41.40 11.47 -40.01
CA ARG A 62 42.67 10.73 -39.99
C ARG A 62 43.00 10.12 -41.35
N ILE A 63 42.01 9.57 -42.05
CA ILE A 63 42.15 9.09 -43.43
C ILE A 63 42.55 10.25 -44.34
N GLY A 64 41.87 11.40 -44.27
CA GLY A 64 42.24 12.59 -45.04
C GLY A 64 43.68 13.07 -44.78
N ASN A 65 44.11 13.08 -43.53
CA ASN A 65 45.49 13.40 -43.15
C ASN A 65 46.50 12.35 -43.68
N LEU A 66 46.17 11.06 -43.61
CA LEU A 66 47.00 9.99 -44.16
C LEU A 66 47.20 10.19 -45.67
N LEU A 67 46.14 10.51 -46.42
CA LEU A 67 46.21 10.81 -47.84
C LEU A 67 47.09 12.04 -48.12
N SER A 68 46.99 13.08 -47.29
CA SER A 68 47.86 14.26 -47.38
C SER A 68 49.33 13.93 -47.19
N ARG A 69 49.68 13.13 -46.18
CA ARG A 69 51.08 12.77 -45.91
C ARG A 69 51.63 11.75 -46.91
N ALA A 70 50.78 10.86 -47.43
CA ALA A 70 51.12 9.96 -48.53
C ALA A 70 51.46 10.75 -49.80
N SER A 71 50.71 11.82 -50.08
CA SER A 71 50.99 12.74 -51.20
C SER A 71 52.34 13.44 -51.09
N SER A 72 52.77 13.77 -49.87
CA SER A 72 54.07 14.41 -49.60
C SER A 72 55.24 13.42 -49.45
N GLY A 73 55.00 12.10 -49.51
CA GLY A 73 56.02 11.08 -49.27
C GLY A 73 56.48 10.94 -47.80
N ASP A 74 55.74 11.49 -46.84
CA ASP A 74 56.10 11.57 -45.41
C ASP A 74 55.60 10.36 -44.58
N VAL A 75 55.08 9.32 -45.25
CA VAL A 75 54.55 8.12 -44.58
C VAL A 75 55.20 6.88 -45.14
N ALA A 76 55.77 6.08 -44.24
CA ALA A 76 56.17 4.71 -44.55
C ALA A 76 54.93 3.83 -44.71
N ASP A 77 54.86 3.15 -45.86
CA ASP A 77 53.78 2.24 -46.26
C ASP A 77 52.37 2.85 -46.12
N PRO A 78 52.05 3.89 -46.92
CA PRO A 78 50.76 4.57 -46.85
C PRO A 78 49.60 3.64 -47.24
N LEU A 79 49.85 2.66 -48.11
CA LEU A 79 48.85 1.71 -48.57
C LEU A 79 48.38 0.79 -47.44
N ALA A 80 49.29 0.13 -46.71
CA ALA A 80 48.90 -0.75 -45.62
C ALA A 80 48.16 0.00 -44.50
N ARG A 81 48.60 1.23 -44.18
CA ARG A 81 47.93 2.08 -43.19
C ARG A 81 46.51 2.47 -43.63
N LEU A 82 46.31 2.78 -44.92
CA LEU A 82 45.00 3.14 -45.45
C LEU A 82 44.05 1.95 -45.41
N VAL A 83 44.52 0.78 -45.82
CA VAL A 83 43.74 -0.48 -45.76
C VAL A 83 43.28 -0.73 -44.32
N LYS A 84 44.20 -0.63 -43.36
CA LYS A 84 43.89 -0.79 -41.94
C LYS A 84 42.82 0.19 -41.44
N GLU A 85 42.99 1.49 -41.70
CA GLU A 85 42.01 2.52 -41.26
C GLU A 85 40.63 2.30 -41.92
N LYS A 86 40.58 1.89 -43.19
CA LYS A 86 39.33 1.56 -43.90
C LYS A 86 38.62 0.35 -43.29
N GLU A 87 39.38 -0.69 -42.94
CA GLU A 87 38.85 -1.91 -42.31
C GLU A 87 38.32 -1.62 -40.90
N GLU A 88 39.10 -0.94 -40.06
CA GLU A 88 38.68 -0.54 -38.71
C GLU A 88 37.43 0.36 -38.73
N PHE A 89 37.37 1.29 -39.69
CA PHE A 89 36.19 2.15 -39.88
C PHE A 89 34.96 1.32 -40.23
N SER A 90 35.09 0.40 -41.19
CA SER A 90 33.99 -0.46 -41.64
C SER A 90 33.53 -1.41 -40.54
N GLU A 91 34.47 -1.95 -39.75
CA GLU A 91 34.15 -2.80 -38.60
C GLU A 91 33.32 -2.02 -37.57
N LYS A 92 33.73 -0.79 -37.23
CA LYS A 92 32.97 0.08 -36.32
C LYS A 92 31.58 0.41 -36.87
N LEU A 93 31.47 0.74 -38.15
CA LEU A 93 30.19 1.15 -38.74
C LEU A 93 29.18 -0.01 -38.84
N TYR A 94 29.66 -1.22 -39.15
CA TYR A 94 28.78 -2.35 -39.49
C TYR A 94 28.66 -3.44 -38.41
N ARG A 95 29.62 -3.55 -37.50
CA ARG A 95 29.75 -4.71 -36.58
C ARG A 95 29.94 -4.34 -35.12
N SER A 96 29.82 -3.06 -34.75
CA SER A 96 29.97 -2.59 -33.38
C SER A 96 28.64 -2.33 -32.66
N GLY A 97 28.71 -1.85 -31.41
CA GLY A 97 27.55 -1.40 -30.64
C GLY A 97 26.69 -0.33 -31.34
N ILE A 98 27.24 0.39 -32.32
CA ILE A 98 26.46 1.30 -33.19
C ILE A 98 25.33 0.55 -33.89
N PHE A 99 25.66 -0.56 -34.55
CA PHE A 99 24.68 -1.34 -35.31
C PHE A 99 23.62 -1.97 -34.39
N GLU A 100 24.05 -2.55 -33.26
CA GLU A 100 23.13 -3.18 -32.31
C GLU A 100 22.14 -2.19 -31.69
N LEU A 101 22.59 -0.96 -31.37
CA LEU A 101 21.73 0.11 -30.89
C LEU A 101 20.66 0.48 -31.91
N ILE A 102 21.05 0.66 -33.17
CA ILE A 102 20.14 1.11 -34.24
C ILE A 102 19.14 0.01 -34.63
N LYS A 103 19.57 -1.25 -34.63
CA LYS A 103 18.72 -2.42 -34.90
C LYS A 103 17.55 -2.52 -33.92
N HIS A 104 17.81 -2.31 -32.63
CA HIS A 104 16.79 -2.38 -31.58
C HIS A 104 16.07 -1.05 -31.34
N SER A 105 16.55 0.05 -31.92
CA SER A 105 15.91 1.36 -31.79
C SER A 105 14.53 1.39 -32.49
N GLY A 106 13.53 1.97 -31.82
CA GLY A 106 12.26 2.36 -32.43
C GLY A 106 12.30 3.74 -33.12
N ASN A 107 13.43 4.45 -33.02
CA ASN A 107 13.56 5.84 -33.45
C ASN A 107 13.85 5.94 -34.95
N THR A 108 12.87 6.41 -35.72
CA THR A 108 12.97 6.53 -37.19
C THR A 108 14.06 7.52 -37.61
N PRO A 109 14.14 8.76 -37.05
CA PRO A 109 15.24 9.68 -37.35
C PRO A 109 16.65 9.09 -37.15
N LEU A 110 16.84 8.29 -36.09
CA LEU A 110 18.12 7.62 -35.86
C LEU A 110 18.43 6.60 -36.97
N LYS A 111 17.47 5.75 -37.33
CA LYS A 111 17.63 4.77 -38.42
C LYS A 111 17.97 5.44 -39.75
N ASP A 112 17.27 6.53 -40.07
CA ASP A 112 17.48 7.27 -41.32
C ASP A 112 18.87 7.90 -41.36
N SER A 113 19.31 8.51 -40.25
CA SER A 113 20.65 9.10 -40.16
C SER A 113 21.76 8.05 -40.27
N TYR A 114 21.58 6.87 -39.68
CA TYR A 114 22.51 5.76 -39.84
C TYR A 114 22.57 5.25 -41.27
N ALA A 115 21.41 5.03 -41.90
CA ALA A 115 21.32 4.60 -43.29
C ALA A 115 22.06 5.58 -44.20
N LYS A 116 21.90 6.89 -43.98
CA LYS A 116 22.62 7.93 -44.73
C LYS A 116 24.13 7.86 -44.57
N VAL A 117 24.63 7.61 -43.36
CA VAL A 117 26.08 7.43 -43.10
C VAL A 117 26.60 6.17 -43.80
N VAL A 118 25.85 5.07 -43.74
CA VAL A 118 26.17 3.81 -44.42
C VAL A 118 26.21 3.99 -45.94
N ASP A 119 25.17 4.61 -46.50
CA ASP A 119 25.06 4.82 -47.95
C ASP A 119 26.16 5.75 -48.45
N ASN A 120 26.41 6.88 -47.77
CA ASN A 120 27.50 7.79 -48.16
C ASN A 120 28.89 7.15 -47.99
N TRP A 121 29.09 6.29 -46.97
CA TRP A 121 30.34 5.53 -46.85
C TRP A 121 30.52 4.61 -48.05
N ARG A 122 29.52 3.80 -48.36
CA ARG A 122 29.55 2.79 -49.44
C ARG A 122 29.65 3.42 -50.83
N GLU A 123 28.90 4.50 -51.08
CA GLU A 123 28.69 5.04 -52.42
C GLU A 123 29.60 6.22 -52.76
N LYS A 124 30.14 6.92 -51.76
CA LYS A 124 30.99 8.11 -51.98
C LYS A 124 32.38 7.94 -51.39
N MET A 125 32.49 7.60 -50.11
CA MET A 125 33.80 7.60 -49.43
C MET A 125 34.64 6.39 -49.84
N GLN A 126 34.12 5.18 -49.73
CA GLN A 126 34.84 3.93 -50.00
C GLN A 126 35.35 3.82 -51.45
N PRO A 127 34.60 4.23 -52.50
CA PRO A 127 35.09 4.20 -53.88
C PRO A 127 36.33 5.08 -54.11
N THR A 128 36.41 6.27 -53.50
CA THR A 128 37.60 7.13 -53.62
C THR A 128 38.87 6.46 -53.07
N LEU A 129 38.70 5.57 -52.09
CA LEU A 129 39.78 4.81 -51.46
C LEU A 129 40.08 3.47 -52.16
N ALA A 130 39.30 3.08 -53.16
CA ALA A 130 39.40 1.78 -53.83
C ALA A 130 40.51 1.69 -54.87
N VAL A 131 41.14 2.81 -55.25
CA VAL A 131 42.21 2.91 -56.27
C VAL A 131 43.57 2.43 -55.74
N ALA A 132 43.68 2.19 -54.44
CA ALA A 132 44.89 1.71 -53.79
C ALA A 132 44.91 0.16 -53.79
N THR A 133 45.02 -0.46 -54.96
CA THR A 133 45.24 -1.91 -55.10
C THR A 133 46.65 -2.20 -55.59
N ALA A 134 47.19 -3.37 -55.26
CA ALA A 134 48.56 -3.76 -55.59
C ALA A 134 48.87 -3.77 -57.10
N ASP A 135 47.83 -3.81 -57.95
CA ASP A 135 47.93 -3.92 -59.41
C ASP A 135 47.70 -2.59 -60.16
N ALA A 136 47.49 -1.48 -59.45
CA ALA A 136 47.28 -0.18 -60.08
C ALA A 136 48.60 0.43 -60.60
N PRO A 137 48.63 1.05 -61.81
CA PRO A 137 49.75 1.91 -62.19
C PRO A 137 49.91 3.00 -61.13
N ALA A 138 51.16 3.34 -60.82
CA ALA A 138 51.61 4.25 -59.75
C ALA A 138 50.48 5.06 -59.07
N ILE A 139 50.26 4.83 -57.77
CA ILE A 139 49.19 5.47 -57.00
C ILE A 139 49.40 7.00 -56.98
N HIS A 140 48.44 7.75 -57.54
CA HIS A 140 48.42 9.21 -57.51
C HIS A 140 47.69 9.71 -56.25
N TRP A 141 48.42 9.80 -55.14
CA TRP A 141 47.85 10.16 -53.84
C TRP A 141 47.16 11.53 -53.80
N ASP A 142 47.62 12.50 -54.60
CA ASP A 142 47.03 13.84 -54.61
C ASP A 142 45.62 13.86 -55.24
N ASP A 143 45.36 13.04 -56.25
CA ASP A 143 44.04 12.90 -56.86
C ASP A 143 43.05 12.28 -55.87
N ILE A 144 43.45 11.18 -55.21
CA ILE A 144 42.66 10.51 -54.17
C ILE A 144 42.36 11.49 -53.01
N ARG A 145 43.37 12.25 -52.56
CA ARG A 145 43.22 13.26 -51.51
C ARG A 145 42.20 14.33 -51.90
N ARG A 146 42.28 14.87 -53.13
CA ARG A 146 41.35 15.91 -53.61
C ARG A 146 39.92 15.38 -53.70
N GLU A 147 39.72 14.19 -54.25
CA GLU A 147 38.40 13.58 -54.39
C GLU A 147 37.79 13.24 -53.01
N TYR A 148 38.57 12.63 -52.11
CA TYR A 148 38.13 12.33 -50.75
C TYR A 148 37.70 13.61 -49.99
N ASN A 149 38.51 14.67 -50.07
CA ASN A 149 38.24 15.93 -49.38
C ASN A 149 37.00 16.67 -49.90
N GLN A 150 36.55 16.43 -51.14
CA GLN A 150 35.30 17.00 -51.66
C GLN A 150 34.06 16.46 -50.93
N HIS A 151 34.15 15.25 -50.37
CA HIS A 151 33.03 14.59 -49.69
C HIS A 151 33.17 14.57 -48.17
N LEU A 152 34.39 14.79 -47.65
CA LEU A 152 34.72 14.65 -46.23
C LEU A 152 33.84 15.50 -45.30
N GLU A 153 33.65 16.79 -45.60
CA GLU A 153 32.90 17.70 -44.71
C GLU A 153 31.44 17.27 -44.58
N VAL A 154 30.75 17.04 -45.71
CA VAL A 154 29.36 16.58 -45.72
C VAL A 154 29.22 15.20 -45.06
N TYR A 155 30.21 14.32 -45.24
CA TYR A 155 30.20 13.00 -44.61
C TYR A 155 30.33 13.08 -43.09
N VAL A 156 31.23 13.93 -42.59
CA VAL A 156 31.40 14.17 -41.14
C VAL A 156 30.12 14.78 -40.56
N ASP A 157 29.47 15.72 -41.25
CA ASP A 157 28.18 16.30 -40.83
C ASP A 157 27.07 15.25 -40.72
N ASP A 158 27.07 14.24 -41.59
CA ASP A 158 26.11 13.15 -41.51
C ASP A 158 26.39 12.23 -40.31
N ILE A 159 27.67 11.99 -39.97
CA ILE A 159 28.04 11.29 -38.74
C ILE A 159 27.63 12.13 -37.51
N ASP A 160 27.86 13.44 -37.51
CA ASP A 160 27.45 14.34 -36.42
C ASP A 160 25.94 14.32 -36.21
N ARG A 161 25.14 14.37 -37.30
CA ARG A 161 23.69 14.22 -37.23
C ARG A 161 23.26 12.87 -36.64
N MET A 162 23.90 11.78 -37.06
CA MET A 162 23.66 10.46 -36.49
C MET A 162 23.96 10.44 -34.99
N VAL A 163 25.12 10.94 -34.57
CA VAL A 163 25.49 11.03 -33.14
C VAL A 163 24.48 11.87 -32.35
N MET A 164 24.04 13.00 -32.89
CA MET A 164 22.99 13.83 -32.28
C MET A 164 21.66 13.06 -32.10
N HIS A 165 21.26 12.25 -33.09
CA HIS A 165 20.08 11.40 -32.97
C HIS A 165 20.26 10.28 -31.94
N MET A 166 21.47 9.71 -31.81
CA MET A 166 21.79 8.75 -30.74
C MET A 166 21.66 9.40 -29.36
N GLN A 167 22.26 10.58 -29.18
CA GLN A 167 22.18 11.33 -27.91
C GLN A 167 20.75 11.65 -27.51
N ARG A 168 19.96 12.25 -28.42
CA ARG A 168 18.55 12.57 -28.16
C ARG A 168 17.70 11.33 -27.88
N ASN A 169 18.01 10.21 -28.53
CA ASN A 169 17.32 8.94 -28.28
C ASN A 169 17.60 8.45 -26.84
N THR A 170 18.85 8.50 -26.39
CA THR A 170 19.23 8.13 -25.03
C THR A 170 18.66 9.08 -23.99
N GLU A 171 18.70 10.39 -24.23
CA GLU A 171 18.08 11.42 -23.38
C GLU A 171 16.57 11.18 -23.24
N GLY A 172 15.87 10.89 -24.35
CA GLY A 172 14.44 10.60 -24.32
C GLY A 172 14.08 9.34 -23.52
N LYS A 173 14.92 8.30 -23.53
CA LYS A 173 14.74 7.11 -22.67
C LYS A 173 14.84 7.50 -21.18
N ILE A 174 15.82 8.33 -20.82
CA ILE A 174 16.03 8.79 -19.43
C ILE A 174 14.90 9.73 -18.99
N GLU A 175 14.42 10.62 -19.86
CA GLU A 175 13.30 11.49 -19.56
C GLU A 175 12.01 10.69 -19.31
N LEU A 176 11.71 9.73 -20.19
CA LEU A 176 10.56 8.85 -20.01
C LEU A 176 10.64 8.06 -18.70
N LEU A 177 11.82 7.53 -18.36
CA LEU A 177 12.06 6.89 -17.07
C LEU A 177 11.68 7.82 -15.91
N GLY A 178 12.23 9.04 -15.89
CA GLY A 178 11.95 10.02 -14.85
C GLY A 178 10.45 10.37 -14.73
N MET A 179 9.74 10.49 -15.86
CA MET A 179 8.29 10.69 -15.86
C MET A 179 7.54 9.50 -15.25
N THR A 180 7.90 8.27 -15.63
CA THR A 180 7.25 7.06 -15.10
C THR A 180 7.52 6.85 -13.60
N GLU A 181 8.72 7.15 -13.12
CA GLU A 181 9.05 7.14 -11.70
C GLU A 181 8.26 8.23 -10.95
N GLY A 182 8.18 9.44 -11.51
CA GLY A 182 7.39 10.54 -10.94
C GLY A 182 5.91 10.20 -10.79
N VAL A 183 5.28 9.64 -11.83
CA VAL A 183 3.90 9.16 -11.79
C VAL A 183 3.72 8.05 -10.73
N SER A 184 4.69 7.14 -10.62
CA SER A 184 4.65 6.06 -9.64
C SER A 184 4.70 6.59 -8.21
N ILE A 185 5.54 7.58 -7.92
CA ILE A 185 5.60 8.21 -6.60
C ILE A 185 4.26 8.88 -6.25
N ILE A 186 3.68 9.62 -7.20
CA ILE A 186 2.38 10.28 -7.01
C ILE A 186 1.28 9.24 -6.73
N MET A 187 1.27 8.13 -7.48
CA MET A 187 0.26 7.09 -7.28
C MET A 187 0.44 6.34 -5.95
N ILE A 188 1.68 6.07 -5.51
CA ILE A 188 1.96 5.54 -4.16
C ILE A 188 1.42 6.49 -3.08
N PHE A 189 1.63 7.79 -3.24
CA PHE A 189 1.13 8.79 -2.29
C PHE A 189 -0.39 8.76 -2.16
N PHE A 190 -1.13 8.69 -3.28
CA PHE A 190 -2.59 8.57 -3.26
C PHE A 190 -3.08 7.24 -2.67
N ILE A 191 -2.41 6.13 -2.98
CA ILE A 191 -2.70 4.82 -2.37
C ILE A 191 -2.54 4.92 -0.85
N MET A 192 -1.45 5.53 -0.38
CA MET A 192 -1.19 5.70 1.05
C MET A 192 -2.29 6.54 1.73
N ILE A 193 -2.67 7.68 1.16
CA ILE A 193 -3.77 8.51 1.68
C ILE A 193 -5.07 7.72 1.74
N PHE A 194 -5.41 7.00 0.66
CA PHE A 194 -6.63 6.21 0.60
C PHE A 194 -6.69 5.17 1.73
N PHE A 195 -5.60 4.42 1.94
CA PHE A 195 -5.55 3.41 3.00
C PHE A 195 -5.47 4.01 4.41
N ILE A 196 -4.84 5.18 4.60
CA ILE A 196 -4.87 5.90 5.88
C ILE A 196 -6.31 6.30 6.22
N ILE A 197 -7.04 6.89 5.28
CA ILE A 197 -8.45 7.27 5.49
C ILE A 197 -9.30 6.03 5.80
N LYS A 198 -9.10 4.94 5.07
CA LYS A 198 -9.81 3.67 5.33
C LYS A 198 -9.48 3.08 6.71
N ALA A 199 -8.22 3.14 7.13
CA ALA A 199 -7.81 2.68 8.45
C ALA A 199 -8.45 3.52 9.56
N ASP A 200 -8.53 4.83 9.38
CA ASP A 200 -9.15 5.72 10.35
C ASP A 200 -10.64 5.38 10.55
N THR A 201 -11.39 5.27 9.45
CA THR A 201 -12.85 5.03 9.52
C THR A 201 -13.23 3.60 9.90
N ASN A 202 -12.45 2.59 9.50
CA ASN A 202 -12.84 1.18 9.67
C ASN A 202 -12.14 0.49 10.86
N PHE A 203 -11.10 1.10 11.41
CA PHE A 203 -10.31 0.54 12.50
C PHE A 203 -10.15 1.49 13.68
N ILE A 204 -9.57 2.68 13.47
CA ILE A 204 -9.21 3.58 14.57
C ILE A 204 -10.45 4.11 15.30
N ASP A 205 -11.42 4.66 14.57
CA ASP A 205 -12.62 5.24 15.17
C ASP A 205 -13.53 4.19 15.85
N PRO A 206 -13.83 3.04 15.22
CA PRO A 206 -14.61 1.98 15.88
C PRO A 206 -13.93 1.42 17.14
N LEU A 207 -12.59 1.27 17.11
CA LEU A 207 -11.83 0.83 18.25
C LEU A 207 -11.90 1.85 19.41
N ARG A 208 -11.76 3.15 19.12
CA ARG A 208 -11.97 4.21 20.13
C ARG A 208 -13.37 4.16 20.71
N GLY A 209 -14.40 3.96 19.88
CA GLY A 209 -15.78 3.81 20.33
C GLY A 209 -15.99 2.61 21.26
N LEU A 210 -15.35 1.48 20.97
CA LEU A 210 -15.34 0.29 21.84
C LEU A 210 -14.64 0.55 23.18
N VAL A 211 -13.49 1.24 23.17
CA VAL A 211 -12.78 1.62 24.40
C VAL A 211 -13.65 2.52 25.27
N GLN A 212 -14.31 3.53 24.67
CA GLN A 212 -15.23 4.41 25.38
C GLN A 212 -16.42 3.63 25.97
N ALA A 213 -17.01 2.70 25.21
CA ALA A 213 -18.10 1.87 25.71
C ALA A 213 -17.69 1.00 26.90
N ALA A 214 -16.51 0.39 26.82
CA ALA A 214 -15.95 -0.39 27.92
C ALA A 214 -15.73 0.46 29.19
N GLU A 215 -15.27 1.71 29.04
CA GLU A 215 -15.13 2.64 30.15
C GLU A 215 -16.47 3.02 30.80
N GLN A 216 -17.53 3.23 30.01
CA GLN A 216 -18.87 3.55 30.54
C GLN A 216 -19.48 2.37 31.30
N VAL A 217 -19.40 1.16 30.72
CA VAL A 217 -19.86 -0.07 31.36
C VAL A 217 -19.10 -0.31 32.67
N LYS A 218 -17.77 -0.08 32.69
CA LYS A 218 -16.96 -0.16 33.91
C LYS A 218 -17.41 0.82 35.00
N ARG A 219 -17.94 1.98 34.64
CA ARG A 219 -18.48 2.99 35.57
C ARG A 219 -19.90 2.69 36.04
N GLY A 220 -20.53 1.61 35.56
CA GLY A 220 -21.87 1.19 35.95
C GLY A 220 -22.97 1.58 34.96
N ASP A 221 -22.66 2.29 33.87
CA ASP A 221 -23.62 2.58 32.81
C ASP A 221 -23.76 1.36 31.89
N LEU A 222 -24.70 0.47 32.24
CA LEU A 222 -25.04 -0.73 31.48
C LEU A 222 -26.05 -0.46 30.34
N ASP A 223 -26.44 0.79 30.09
CA ASP A 223 -27.30 1.18 28.96
C ASP A 223 -26.47 1.65 27.75
N TYR A 224 -25.21 2.05 27.95
CA TYR A 224 -24.32 2.43 26.86
C TYR A 224 -24.07 1.26 25.88
N ARG A 225 -24.19 1.54 24.58
CA ARG A 225 -23.95 0.55 23.51
C ARG A 225 -23.05 1.13 22.42
N THR A 226 -22.30 0.25 21.78
CA THR A 226 -21.54 0.59 20.57
C THR A 226 -22.47 0.51 19.34
N ASN A 227 -22.34 1.47 18.42
CA ASN A 227 -23.19 1.56 17.22
C ASN A 227 -22.49 1.11 15.93
N TYR A 228 -21.24 0.64 16.03
CA TYR A 228 -20.47 0.25 14.85
C TYR A 228 -20.96 -1.11 14.33
N LYS A 229 -21.39 -1.15 13.06
CA LYS A 229 -21.92 -2.36 12.41
C LYS A 229 -21.13 -2.69 11.14
N GLY A 230 -19.81 -2.47 11.15
CA GLY A 230 -18.99 -2.80 10.00
C GLY A 230 -18.90 -4.31 9.77
N ASP A 231 -18.78 -4.72 8.51
CA ASP A 231 -18.64 -6.13 8.13
C ASP A 231 -17.20 -6.63 8.33
N ASN A 232 -16.58 -6.31 9.46
CA ASN A 232 -15.21 -6.68 9.81
C ASN A 232 -15.10 -7.20 11.26
N GLU A 233 -13.88 -7.51 11.71
CA GLU A 233 -13.63 -8.06 13.05
C GLU A 233 -14.12 -7.12 14.16
N LEU A 234 -14.02 -5.81 13.96
CA LEU A 234 -14.48 -4.83 14.94
C LEU A 234 -16.00 -4.72 15.01
N GLY A 235 -16.71 -4.95 13.90
CA GLY A 235 -18.18 -5.00 13.93
C GLY A 235 -18.68 -6.26 14.63
N LEU A 236 -18.02 -7.39 14.42
CA LEU A 236 -18.27 -8.60 15.21
C LEU A 236 -18.00 -8.34 16.70
N LEU A 237 -16.86 -7.72 17.03
CA LEU A 237 -16.51 -7.38 18.41
C LEU A 237 -17.52 -6.41 19.04
N SER A 238 -18.01 -5.42 18.28
CA SER A 238 -19.04 -4.49 18.70
C SER A 238 -20.36 -5.18 19.04
N GLN A 239 -20.79 -6.13 18.21
CA GLN A 239 -21.97 -6.96 18.47
C GLN A 239 -21.79 -7.82 19.72
N THR A 240 -20.68 -8.57 19.81
CA THR A 240 -20.39 -9.42 20.97
C THR A 240 -20.27 -8.61 22.28
N PHE A 241 -19.67 -7.42 22.23
CA PHE A 241 -19.61 -6.52 23.38
C PHE A 241 -21.01 -6.09 23.83
N ASN A 242 -21.88 -5.69 22.90
CA ASN A 242 -23.24 -5.28 23.21
C ASN A 242 -24.07 -6.44 23.82
N ASP A 243 -23.93 -7.67 23.31
CA ASP A 243 -24.59 -8.86 23.84
C ASP A 243 -24.14 -9.20 25.27
N MET A 244 -22.84 -9.05 25.55
CA MET A 244 -22.27 -9.21 26.88
C MET A 244 -22.81 -8.15 27.84
N THR A 245 -22.83 -6.86 27.45
CA THR A 245 -23.37 -5.78 28.28
C THR A 245 -24.86 -5.97 28.55
N GLN A 246 -25.64 -6.42 27.56
CA GLN A 246 -27.05 -6.75 27.75
C GLN A 246 -27.25 -7.91 28.74
N SER A 247 -26.43 -8.95 28.65
CA SER A 247 -26.47 -10.07 29.59
C SER A 247 -26.15 -9.63 31.02
N LEU A 248 -25.14 -8.76 31.20
CA LEU A 248 -24.82 -8.15 32.49
C LEU A 248 -25.99 -7.33 33.03
N GLN A 249 -26.62 -6.51 32.18
CA GLN A 249 -27.78 -5.70 32.58
C GLN A 249 -28.94 -6.55 33.09
N VAL A 250 -29.26 -7.65 32.41
CA VAL A 250 -30.31 -8.59 32.83
C VAL A 250 -29.95 -9.25 34.16
N GLN A 251 -28.70 -9.67 34.35
CA GLN A 251 -28.23 -10.26 35.60
C GLN A 251 -28.32 -9.27 36.76
N TYR A 252 -27.91 -8.02 36.56
CA TYR A 252 -28.01 -6.96 37.58
C TYR A 252 -29.48 -6.69 37.98
N ARG A 253 -30.39 -6.53 37.01
CA ARG A 253 -31.82 -6.35 37.28
C ARG A 253 -32.42 -7.53 38.05
N THR A 254 -32.08 -8.75 37.66
CA THR A 254 -32.54 -9.96 38.34
C THR A 254 -32.02 -10.01 39.79
N LEU A 255 -30.78 -9.58 40.02
CA LEU A 255 -30.21 -9.50 41.36
C LEU A 255 -30.91 -8.44 42.21
N GLU A 256 -31.20 -7.26 41.65
CA GLU A 256 -31.95 -6.19 42.31
C GLU A 256 -33.37 -6.64 42.70
N GLU A 257 -34.07 -7.33 41.80
CA GLU A 257 -35.39 -7.92 42.09
C GLU A 257 -35.33 -8.94 43.24
N GLN A 258 -34.33 -9.83 43.23
CA GLN A 258 -34.14 -10.80 44.32
C GLN A 258 -33.78 -10.14 45.65
N VAL A 259 -32.99 -9.07 45.63
CA VAL A 259 -32.66 -8.30 46.83
C VAL A 259 -33.91 -7.61 47.35
N ALA A 260 -34.69 -6.95 46.49
CA ALA A 260 -35.94 -6.29 46.87
C ALA A 260 -36.93 -7.28 47.49
N GLU A 261 -37.11 -8.45 46.89
CA GLU A 261 -37.98 -9.51 47.40
C GLU A 261 -37.50 -10.01 48.78
N ARG A 262 -36.19 -10.25 48.95
CA ARG A 262 -35.64 -10.67 50.25
C ARG A 262 -35.78 -9.59 51.30
N THR A 263 -35.57 -8.32 50.95
CA THR A 263 -35.74 -7.18 51.86
C THR A 263 -37.20 -7.03 52.28
N GLU A 264 -38.15 -7.19 51.36
CA GLU A 264 -39.58 -7.18 51.68
C GLU A 264 -39.96 -8.33 52.62
N ARG A 265 -39.54 -9.56 52.31
CA ARG A 265 -39.79 -10.72 53.19
C ARG A 265 -39.16 -10.53 54.58
N LEU A 266 -37.95 -10.00 54.64
CA LEU A 266 -37.29 -9.70 55.91
C LEU A 266 -38.05 -8.63 56.70
N HIS A 267 -38.56 -7.60 56.03
CA HIS A 267 -39.37 -6.55 56.63
C HIS A 267 -40.67 -7.11 57.22
N LYS A 268 -41.40 -7.94 56.45
CA LYS A 268 -42.62 -8.63 56.93
C LYS A 268 -42.32 -9.53 58.14
N SER A 269 -41.22 -10.29 58.09
CA SER A 269 -40.79 -11.14 59.21
C SER A 269 -40.45 -10.34 60.47
N ASN A 270 -39.72 -9.22 60.32
CA ASN A 270 -39.42 -8.31 61.43
C ASN A 270 -40.69 -7.69 62.04
N GLN A 271 -41.65 -7.27 61.22
CA GLN A 271 -42.93 -6.74 61.67
C GLN A 271 -43.73 -7.79 62.48
N ALA A 272 -43.78 -9.03 61.99
CA ALA A 272 -44.44 -10.12 62.70
C ALA A 272 -43.76 -10.44 64.04
N LEU A 273 -42.43 -10.49 64.08
CA LEU A 273 -41.67 -10.74 65.31
C LEU A 273 -41.86 -9.62 66.33
N TYR A 274 -41.80 -8.35 65.88
CA TYR A 274 -42.07 -7.19 66.73
C TYR A 274 -43.48 -7.22 67.30
N PHE A 275 -44.49 -7.55 66.48
CA PHE A 275 -45.87 -7.71 66.94
C PHE A 275 -46.00 -8.79 68.01
N LEU A 276 -45.42 -9.98 67.79
CA LEU A 276 -45.45 -11.08 68.76
C LEU A 276 -44.78 -10.70 70.09
N TYR A 277 -43.61 -10.07 70.02
CA TYR A 277 -42.88 -9.61 71.19
C TYR A 277 -43.67 -8.57 72.00
N LYS A 278 -44.17 -7.52 71.33
CA LYS A 278 -44.97 -6.45 71.96
C LYS A 278 -46.23 -7.02 72.61
N THR A 279 -46.96 -7.86 71.88
CA THR A 279 -48.19 -8.51 72.36
C THR A 279 -47.90 -9.39 73.58
N SER A 280 -46.83 -10.19 73.57
CA SER A 280 -46.45 -11.02 74.71
C SER A 280 -46.09 -10.20 75.95
N GLN A 281 -45.38 -9.08 75.78
CA GLN A 281 -44.99 -8.20 76.88
C GLN A 281 -46.19 -7.50 77.52
N GLU A 282 -47.10 -6.96 76.70
CA GLU A 282 -48.27 -6.23 77.17
C GLU A 282 -49.32 -7.17 77.82
N ILE A 283 -49.54 -8.37 77.27
CA ILE A 283 -50.40 -9.40 77.90
C ILE A 283 -49.83 -9.85 79.25
N SER A 284 -48.50 -9.95 79.38
CA SER A 284 -47.87 -10.43 80.62
C SER A 284 -47.83 -9.38 81.72
N SER A 285 -48.00 -8.09 81.40
CA SER A 285 -47.86 -6.97 82.34
C SER A 285 -49.18 -6.31 82.73
N SER A 286 -50.31 -6.67 82.10
CA SER A 286 -51.62 -6.08 82.36
C SER A 286 -52.70 -7.15 82.59
N PRO A 287 -53.59 -6.99 83.59
CA PRO A 287 -54.80 -7.82 83.68
C PRO A 287 -55.68 -7.60 82.44
N TYR A 288 -56.47 -8.61 82.09
CA TYR A 288 -57.34 -8.64 80.90
C TYR A 288 -58.15 -7.34 80.72
N ASP A 289 -57.97 -6.71 79.55
CA ASP A 289 -58.74 -5.53 79.10
C ASP A 289 -59.22 -5.73 77.66
N GLN A 290 -60.53 -5.57 77.45
CA GLN A 290 -61.19 -5.72 76.15
C GLN A 290 -60.77 -4.63 75.15
N GLN A 291 -60.40 -3.43 75.62
CA GLN A 291 -59.88 -2.37 74.74
C GLN A 291 -58.50 -2.74 74.21
N LEU A 292 -57.61 -3.26 75.06
CA LEU A 292 -56.29 -3.74 74.67
C LEU A 292 -56.36 -4.88 73.63
N LEU A 293 -57.29 -5.83 73.80
CA LEU A 293 -57.52 -6.90 72.84
C LEU A 293 -57.94 -6.38 71.45
N ASN A 294 -58.80 -5.36 71.40
CA ASN A 294 -59.21 -4.74 70.14
C ASN A 294 -58.06 -4.02 69.43
N VAL A 295 -57.13 -3.40 70.18
CA VAL A 295 -55.92 -2.79 69.63
C VAL A 295 -55.01 -3.87 69.03
N PHE A 296 -54.77 -4.98 69.74
CA PHE A 296 -53.99 -6.10 69.20
C PHE A 296 -54.63 -6.71 67.97
N LEU A 297 -55.95 -6.88 67.95
CA LEU A 297 -56.67 -7.39 66.79
C LEU A 297 -56.53 -6.47 65.58
N SER A 298 -56.63 -5.16 65.80
CA SER A 298 -56.40 -4.16 64.76
C SER A 298 -54.96 -4.17 64.24
N ASP A 299 -53.97 -4.30 65.13
CA ASP A 299 -52.56 -4.35 64.74
C ASP A 299 -52.20 -5.67 64.06
N LEU A 300 -52.78 -6.79 64.51
CA LEU A 300 -52.65 -8.10 63.87
C LEU A 300 -53.20 -8.05 62.44
N LYS A 301 -54.40 -7.49 62.23
CA LYS A 301 -54.98 -7.31 60.88
C LYS A 301 -54.01 -6.62 59.91
N LYS A 302 -53.27 -5.61 60.39
CA LYS A 302 -52.28 -4.90 59.58
C LYS A 302 -51.03 -5.75 59.30
N VAL A 303 -50.59 -6.57 60.26
CA VAL A 303 -49.38 -7.40 60.12
C VAL A 303 -49.60 -8.61 59.22
N ILE A 304 -50.77 -9.25 59.32
CA ILE A 304 -51.13 -10.41 58.48
C ILE A 304 -51.89 -10.03 57.20
N GLU A 305 -52.08 -8.73 56.96
CA GLU A 305 -52.74 -8.16 55.76
C GLU A 305 -54.13 -8.80 55.48
N VAL A 306 -54.98 -8.91 56.51
CA VAL A 306 -56.34 -9.45 56.38
C VAL A 306 -57.41 -8.46 56.84
N ASP A 307 -58.56 -8.47 56.15
CA ASP A 307 -59.66 -7.55 56.42
C ASP A 307 -60.45 -7.91 57.69
N LEU A 308 -60.56 -9.21 58.00
CA LEU A 308 -61.37 -9.72 59.09
C LEU A 308 -60.63 -10.76 59.94
N ILE A 309 -60.71 -10.61 61.27
CA ILE A 309 -60.21 -11.57 62.25
C ILE A 309 -61.33 -11.77 63.27
N ASN A 310 -61.72 -13.03 63.48
CA ASN A 310 -62.66 -13.42 64.54
C ASN A 310 -61.88 -14.20 65.61
N ILE A 311 -61.94 -13.74 66.86
CA ILE A 311 -61.39 -14.46 68.02
C ILE A 311 -62.56 -14.96 68.87
N CYS A 312 -62.56 -16.26 69.14
CA CYS A 312 -63.46 -16.88 70.11
C CYS A 312 -62.65 -17.25 71.35
N VAL A 313 -62.91 -16.58 72.46
CA VAL A 313 -62.34 -16.95 73.77
C VAL A 313 -63.29 -17.95 74.40
N ASN A 314 -62.84 -19.20 74.61
CA ASN A 314 -63.65 -20.23 75.24
C ASN A 314 -63.54 -20.10 76.78
N PRO A 315 -64.64 -19.92 77.52
CA PRO A 315 -64.60 -19.91 78.98
C PRO A 315 -64.64 -21.35 79.51
N GLU A 316 -63.53 -21.87 80.03
CA GLU A 316 -63.49 -23.14 80.76
C GLU A 316 -62.42 -23.15 81.86
N PRO A 317 -62.59 -23.95 82.93
CA PRO A 317 -63.70 -23.96 83.87
C PRO A 317 -63.18 -23.59 85.28
N ASN A 318 -64.07 -23.13 86.17
CA ASN A 318 -63.73 -23.07 87.60
C ASN A 318 -63.25 -24.44 88.09
N VAL A 319 -61.97 -24.58 88.45
CA VAL A 319 -61.52 -25.64 89.35
C VAL A 319 -61.95 -25.20 90.75
N THR A 320 -63.17 -25.56 91.14
CA THR A 320 -63.60 -25.51 92.55
C THR A 320 -63.10 -26.77 93.26
N GLU A 321 -62.22 -26.52 94.24
CA GLU A 321 -61.78 -27.33 95.41
C GLU A 321 -61.24 -28.76 95.18
#